data_AF-A0A969CD78-F1
#
_entry.id   AF-A0A969CD78-F1
#
_cell.length_a   1.000
_cell.length_b   1.000
_cell.length_c   1.000
_cell.angle_alpha   90.00
_cell.angle_beta   90.00
_cell.angle_gamma   90.00
#
_symmetry.space_group_name_H-M   'P 1'
#
loop_
_entity.id
_entity.type
_entity.pdbx_description
1 polymer ?
#
loop_
_entity_poly.entity_id
_entity_poly.type
_entity_poly.pdbx_seq_one_letter_code
_entity_poly.pdbx_strand_id
1 'polypeptide(L)'
;MLRRSESLFLGTATGLFVGDSYQSSARQQLDRSLQQEALYHQLEVAVLEVRSHPQRLATVLGNSIWFDFEVSKFRDDTARVLALSAEIQAFIRDRPSGQLLNDTQILELSEGYIKTTKLLIEQIESMWQQIQPANLTQAEIETARQKLSSATATKTLNRIQVHFERLGEQLEQNQRRIQKQK
;
A
#
# COMPACT_ATOMS: atom_id res chain seq x y z
N MET A 1 32.68 12.82 -69.19
CA MET A 1 33.20 12.29 -67.92
C MET A 1 32.18 12.64 -66.83
N LEU A 2 31.30 11.70 -66.48
CA LEU A 2 30.20 11.87 -65.51
C LEU A 2 30.74 11.57 -64.11
N ARG A 3 30.68 12.55 -63.20
CA ARG A 3 31.04 12.35 -61.79
C ARG A 3 29.80 11.91 -61.03
N ARG A 4 29.72 10.59 -60.77
CA ARG A 4 28.71 9.95 -59.94
C ARG A 4 28.90 10.33 -58.47
N SER A 5 27.76 10.50 -57.82
CA SER A 5 27.54 10.69 -56.39
C SER A 5 27.90 9.45 -55.58
N GLU A 6 28.81 9.58 -54.63
CA GLU A 6 29.02 8.69 -53.48
C GLU A 6 29.31 9.67 -52.30
N SER A 7 28.70 9.64 -51.13
CA SER A 7 28.01 8.57 -50.41
C SER A 7 27.28 9.19 -49.21
N LEU A 8 25.94 9.08 -49.15
CA LEU A 8 25.12 9.47 -47.99
C LEU A 8 24.35 8.24 -47.49
N PHE A 9 25.04 7.15 -47.16
CA PHE A 9 24.41 5.91 -46.69
C PHE A 9 25.13 5.25 -45.50
N LEU A 10 25.96 5.99 -44.75
CA LEU A 10 26.59 5.49 -43.51
C LEU A 10 26.01 6.11 -42.22
N GLY A 11 25.07 7.06 -42.31
CA GLY A 11 24.47 7.71 -41.14
C GLY A 11 23.16 7.09 -40.63
N THR A 12 22.48 6.27 -41.43
CA THR A 12 21.12 5.77 -41.13
C THR A 12 21.07 4.38 -40.51
N ALA A 13 22.11 3.55 -40.67
CA ALA A 13 22.12 2.19 -40.12
C ALA A 13 22.48 2.15 -38.62
N THR A 14 23.36 3.03 -38.16
CA THR A 14 23.73 3.16 -36.73
C THR A 14 22.66 3.89 -35.91
N GLY A 15 21.89 4.80 -36.53
CA GLY A 15 20.80 5.52 -35.86
C GLY A 15 19.58 4.65 -35.54
N LEU A 16 19.25 3.67 -36.40
CA LEU A 16 18.06 2.83 -36.21
C LEU A 16 18.23 1.80 -35.08
N PHE A 17 19.42 1.22 -34.92
CA PHE A 17 19.69 0.19 -33.90
C PHE A 17 19.77 0.78 -32.48
N VAL A 18 20.32 1.99 -32.34
CA VAL A 18 20.34 2.73 -31.08
C VAL A 18 18.95 3.26 -30.74
N GLY A 19 18.18 3.73 -31.74
CA GLY A 19 16.81 4.21 -31.57
C GLY A 19 15.84 3.13 -31.06
N ASP A 20 15.89 1.93 -31.62
CA ASP A 20 14.95 0.85 -31.27
C ASP A 20 15.22 0.27 -29.87
N SER A 21 16.50 0.13 -29.51
CA SER A 21 16.91 -0.28 -28.16
C SER A 21 16.53 0.78 -27.11
N TYR A 22 16.69 2.06 -27.44
CA TYR A 22 16.31 3.16 -26.54
C TYR A 22 14.79 3.27 -26.39
N GLN A 23 14.05 3.12 -27.49
CA GLN A 23 12.59 3.15 -27.50
C GLN A 23 11.98 1.97 -26.72
N SER A 24 12.54 0.76 -26.85
CA SER A 24 12.15 -0.41 -26.05
C SER A 24 12.44 -0.19 -24.56
N SER A 25 13.64 0.30 -24.24
CA SER A 25 14.04 0.59 -22.85
C SER A 25 13.18 1.69 -22.20
N ALA A 26 12.78 2.72 -22.96
CA ALA A 26 11.91 3.79 -22.49
C ALA A 26 10.49 3.30 -22.23
N ARG A 27 9.94 2.45 -23.12
CA ARG A 27 8.62 1.81 -22.92
C ARG A 27 8.61 0.92 -21.68
N GLN A 28 9.62 0.06 -21.52
CA GLN A 28 9.74 -0.79 -20.33
C GLN A 28 9.84 0.00 -19.03
N GLN A 29 10.55 1.14 -19.04
CA GLN A 29 10.62 2.04 -17.88
C GLN A 29 9.27 2.71 -17.57
N LEU A 30 8.54 3.12 -18.61
CA LEU A 30 7.21 3.72 -18.46
C LEU A 30 6.22 2.71 -17.86
N ASP A 31 6.11 1.52 -18.43
CA ASP A 31 5.20 0.47 -17.96
C ASP A 31 5.49 0.09 -16.50
N ARG A 32 6.78 -0.05 -16.16
CA ARG A 32 7.21 -0.30 -14.79
C ARG A 32 6.83 0.83 -13.84
N SER A 33 6.96 2.08 -14.27
CA SER A 33 6.57 3.20 -13.43
C SER A 33 5.06 3.24 -13.19
N LEU A 34 4.25 2.90 -14.20
CA LEU A 34 2.80 2.85 -14.06
C LEU A 34 2.39 1.72 -13.09
N GLN A 35 3.02 0.55 -13.19
CA GLN A 35 2.79 -0.54 -12.25
C GLN A 35 3.14 -0.14 -10.81
N GLN A 36 4.27 0.54 -10.62
CA GLN A 36 4.70 1.02 -9.31
C GLN A 36 3.71 2.02 -8.71
N GLU A 37 3.26 3.00 -9.50
CA GLU A 37 2.28 3.99 -9.09
C GLU A 37 0.94 3.34 -8.72
N ALA A 38 0.50 2.35 -9.50
CA ALA A 38 -0.71 1.59 -9.21
C ALA A 38 -0.60 0.80 -7.90
N LEU A 39 0.53 0.15 -7.62
CA LEU A 39 0.74 -0.58 -6.36
C LEU A 39 0.68 0.36 -5.14
N TYR A 40 1.33 1.53 -5.25
CA TYR A 40 1.34 2.50 -4.17
C TYR A 40 -0.04 3.09 -3.90
N HIS A 41 -0.78 3.45 -4.95
CA HIS A 41 -2.13 3.96 -4.82
C HIS A 41 -3.08 2.91 -4.21
N GLN A 42 -2.98 1.66 -4.66
CA GLN A 42 -3.76 0.56 -4.08
C GLN A 42 -3.46 0.35 -2.61
N LEU A 43 -2.18 0.46 -2.21
CA LEU A 43 -1.77 0.35 -0.81
C LEU A 43 -2.37 1.48 0.04
N GLU A 44 -2.31 2.72 -0.44
CA GLU A 44 -2.87 3.90 0.23
C GLU A 44 -4.38 3.72 0.47
N VAL A 45 -5.12 3.31 -0.56
CA VAL A 45 -6.56 3.03 -0.47
C VAL A 45 -6.84 1.91 0.54
N ALA A 46 -6.13 0.79 0.45
CA ALA A 46 -6.32 -0.34 1.36
C ALA A 46 -6.02 0.05 2.83
N VAL A 47 -5.01 0.89 3.07
CA VAL A 47 -4.70 1.40 4.41
C VAL A 47 -5.82 2.30 4.93
N LEU A 48 -6.39 3.18 4.11
CA LEU A 48 -7.53 4.01 4.51
C LEU A 48 -8.76 3.16 4.87
N GLU A 49 -9.04 2.11 4.10
CA GLU A 49 -10.10 1.14 4.39
C GLU A 49 -9.86 0.48 5.75
N VAL A 50 -8.65 -0.05 5.97
CA VAL A 50 -8.24 -0.71 7.22
C VAL A 50 -8.39 0.20 8.44
N ARG A 51 -7.95 1.47 8.30
CA ARG A 51 -7.97 2.45 9.40
C ARG A 51 -9.37 2.83 9.87
N SER A 52 -10.39 2.62 9.03
CA SER A 52 -11.78 2.99 9.34
C SER A 52 -12.58 1.93 10.11
N HIS A 53 -12.15 0.66 10.08
CA HIS A 53 -12.87 -0.43 10.77
C HIS A 53 -13.06 -0.24 12.27
N PRO A 54 -12.08 0.25 13.06
CA PRO A 54 -12.26 0.36 14.51
C PRO A 54 -13.50 1.18 14.88
N GLN A 55 -13.77 2.26 14.13
CA GLN A 55 -14.97 3.08 14.32
C GLN A 55 -16.23 2.37 13.82
N ARG A 56 -16.20 1.74 12.64
CA ARG A 56 -17.34 0.98 12.09
C ARG A 56 -17.76 -0.19 12.98
N LEU A 57 -16.81 -0.90 13.57
CA LEU A 57 -17.07 -1.98 14.53
C LEU A 57 -17.86 -1.49 15.76
N ALA A 58 -17.62 -0.25 16.20
CA ALA A 58 -18.37 0.35 17.30
C ALA A 58 -19.84 0.59 16.96
N THR A 59 -20.14 0.93 15.70
CA THR A 59 -21.51 1.27 15.28
C THR A 59 -22.36 0.02 15.06
N VAL A 60 -21.77 -1.09 14.64
CA VAL A 60 -22.48 -2.36 14.39
C VAL A 60 -22.61 -3.25 15.63
N LEU A 61 -22.05 -2.84 16.77
CA LEU A 61 -22.12 -3.61 18.01
C LEU A 61 -23.57 -3.80 18.47
N GLY A 62 -23.92 -5.03 18.84
CA GLY A 62 -25.30 -5.43 19.17
C GLY A 62 -26.12 -5.96 18.00
N ASN A 63 -25.58 -5.92 16.77
CA ASN A 63 -26.15 -6.58 15.61
C ASN A 63 -25.17 -7.66 15.11
N SER A 64 -25.42 -8.92 15.47
CA SER A 64 -24.49 -10.03 15.19
C SER A 64 -24.14 -10.18 13.71
N ILE A 65 -25.12 -10.06 12.82
CA ILE A 65 -24.92 -10.21 11.37
C ILE A 65 -24.00 -9.10 10.83
N TRP A 66 -24.29 -7.84 11.17
CA TRP A 66 -23.46 -6.71 10.72
C TRP A 66 -22.08 -6.72 11.39
N PHE A 67 -21.99 -7.20 12.63
CA PHE A 67 -20.72 -7.35 13.32
C PHE A 67 -19.83 -8.41 12.66
N ASP A 68 -20.37 -9.60 12.38
CA ASP A 68 -19.62 -10.68 11.70
C ASP A 68 -19.17 -10.25 10.30
N PHE A 69 -20.02 -9.53 9.58
CA PHE A 69 -19.67 -8.94 8.29
C PHE A 69 -18.50 -7.96 8.41
N GLU A 70 -18.55 -7.02 9.37
CA GLU A 70 -17.48 -6.02 9.55
C GLU A 70 -16.16 -6.67 9.99
N VAL A 71 -16.20 -7.72 10.81
CA VAL A 71 -15.03 -8.52 11.20
C VAL A 71 -14.42 -9.23 9.99
N SER A 72 -15.24 -9.86 9.15
CA SER A 72 -14.76 -10.49 7.92
C SER A 72 -14.11 -9.46 7.00
N LYS A 73 -14.77 -8.33 6.81
CA LYS A 73 -14.25 -7.24 5.98
C LYS A 73 -12.92 -6.69 6.50
N PHE A 74 -12.78 -6.51 7.82
CA PHE A 74 -11.50 -6.11 8.43
C PHE A 74 -10.37 -7.09 8.12
N ARG A 75 -10.64 -8.40 8.17
CA ARG A 75 -9.65 -9.43 7.84
C ARG A 75 -9.26 -9.38 6.37
N ASP A 76 -10.22 -9.20 5.48
CA ASP A 76 -9.96 -9.09 4.04
C ASP A 76 -9.14 -7.83 3.72
N ASP A 77 -9.53 -6.67 4.27
CA ASP A 77 -8.88 -5.39 4.03
C ASP A 77 -7.44 -5.39 4.61
N THR A 78 -7.23 -5.99 5.80
CA THR A 78 -5.88 -6.14 6.37
C THR A 78 -5.00 -7.13 5.59
N ALA A 79 -5.58 -8.24 5.11
CA ALA A 79 -4.87 -9.17 4.23
C ALA A 79 -4.43 -8.50 2.93
N ARG A 80 -5.27 -7.63 2.37
CA ARG A 80 -4.94 -6.82 1.19
C ARG A 80 -3.76 -5.89 1.41
N VAL A 81 -3.71 -5.18 2.55
CA VAL A 81 -2.55 -4.32 2.89
C VAL A 81 -1.26 -5.15 2.99
N LEU A 82 -1.32 -6.32 3.62
CA LEU A 82 -0.17 -7.22 3.74
C LEU A 82 0.30 -7.73 2.37
N ALA A 83 -0.63 -8.14 1.51
CA ALA A 83 -0.34 -8.63 0.18
C ALA A 83 0.29 -7.55 -0.71
N LEU A 84 -0.30 -6.35 -0.77
CA LEU A 84 0.25 -5.23 -1.53
C LEU A 84 1.63 -4.81 -1.04
N SER A 85 1.85 -4.80 0.28
CA SER A 85 3.16 -4.50 0.86
C SER A 85 4.21 -5.54 0.46
N ALA A 86 3.85 -6.83 0.45
CA ALA A 86 4.72 -7.90 0.00
C ALA A 86 4.99 -7.84 -1.52
N GLU A 87 3.98 -7.50 -2.32
CA GLU A 87 4.11 -7.32 -3.77
C GLU A 87 5.06 -6.17 -4.11
N ILE A 88 4.98 -5.05 -3.38
CA ILE A 88 5.94 -3.94 -3.51
C ILE A 88 7.36 -4.42 -3.18
N GLN A 89 7.55 -5.18 -2.10
CA GLN A 89 8.87 -5.74 -1.76
C GLN A 89 9.40 -6.65 -2.88
N ALA A 90 8.55 -7.52 -3.44
CA ALA A 90 8.92 -8.42 -4.53
C ALA A 90 9.30 -7.63 -5.79
N PHE A 91 8.49 -6.64 -6.16
CA PHE A 91 8.69 -5.77 -7.32
C PHE A 91 10.02 -4.99 -7.29
N ILE A 92 10.48 -4.63 -6.09
CA ILE A 92 11.79 -3.98 -5.90
C ILE A 92 12.93 -5.01 -6.00
N ARG A 93 12.76 -6.19 -5.39
CA ARG A 93 13.79 -7.24 -5.34
C ARG A 93 14.04 -7.94 -6.67
N ASP A 94 13.02 -8.04 -7.53
CA ASP A 94 13.13 -8.66 -8.86
C ASP A 94 13.90 -7.82 -9.89
N ARG A 95 14.49 -6.68 -9.49
CA ARG A 95 15.24 -5.78 -10.36
C ARG A 95 16.75 -5.90 -10.17
N PRO A 96 17.54 -5.74 -11.25
CA PRO A 96 18.99 -5.53 -11.11
C PRO A 96 19.24 -4.29 -10.24
N SER A 97 20.07 -4.44 -9.22
CA SER A 97 20.39 -3.41 -8.23
C SER A 97 20.86 -2.11 -8.91
N GLY A 98 20.29 -0.97 -8.50
CA GLY A 98 20.72 0.37 -8.93
C GLY A 98 19.86 1.07 -9.99
N GLN A 99 18.68 0.52 -10.33
CA GLN A 99 17.79 1.10 -11.34
C GLN A 99 16.75 2.09 -10.79
N LEU A 100 16.60 2.19 -9.47
CA LEU A 100 15.73 3.16 -8.80
C LEU A 100 16.47 3.84 -7.64
N LEU A 101 16.36 5.16 -7.57
CA LEU A 101 16.67 5.89 -6.36
C LEU A 101 15.65 5.47 -5.28
N ASN A 102 16.14 5.09 -4.10
CA ASN A 102 15.39 4.81 -2.87
C ASN A 102 14.83 3.39 -2.66
N ASP A 103 15.33 2.36 -3.34
CA ASP A 103 14.91 0.95 -3.12
C ASP A 103 14.88 0.57 -1.63
N THR A 104 15.93 0.94 -0.87
CA THR A 104 15.99 0.72 0.58
C THR A 104 14.85 1.41 1.34
N GLN A 105 14.53 2.66 1.01
CA GLN A 105 13.48 3.41 1.70
C GLN A 105 12.10 2.83 1.40
N ILE A 106 11.83 2.39 0.17
CA ILE A 106 10.53 1.76 -0.14
C ILE A 106 10.42 0.39 0.53
N LEU A 107 11.51 -0.38 0.60
CA LEU A 107 11.52 -1.64 1.35
C LEU A 107 11.23 -1.41 2.84
N GLU A 108 11.85 -0.39 3.44
CA GLU A 108 11.59 0.03 4.82
C GLU A 108 10.13 0.47 5.01
N LEU A 109 9.56 1.23 4.07
CA LEU A 109 8.15 1.64 4.11
C LEU A 109 7.22 0.45 4.05
N SER A 110 7.46 -0.48 3.12
CA SER A 110 6.65 -1.69 2.95
C SER A 110 6.70 -2.57 4.20
N GLU A 111 7.87 -2.70 4.82
CA GLU A 111 8.03 -3.39 6.10
C GLU A 111 7.32 -2.66 7.24
N GLY A 112 7.33 -1.32 7.22
CA GLY A 112 6.56 -0.47 8.12
C GLY A 112 5.06 -0.77 8.05
N TYR A 113 4.48 -0.79 6.85
CA TYR A 113 3.08 -1.12 6.64
C TYR A 113 2.73 -2.53 7.14
N ILE A 114 3.58 -3.53 6.87
CA ILE A 114 3.39 -4.90 7.37
C ILE A 114 3.34 -4.92 8.90
N LYS A 115 4.32 -4.31 9.57
CA LYS A 115 4.40 -4.28 11.03
C LYS A 115 3.22 -3.54 11.65
N THR A 116 2.89 -2.36 11.14
CA THR A 116 1.78 -1.54 11.65
C THR A 116 0.44 -2.25 11.46
N THR A 117 0.24 -2.94 10.32
CA THR A 117 -0.98 -3.73 10.07
C THR A 117 -1.09 -4.91 11.02
N LYS A 118 0.00 -5.65 11.28
CA LYS A 118 -0.01 -6.74 12.27
C LYS A 118 -0.35 -6.24 13.67
N LEU A 119 0.23 -5.12 14.11
CA LEU A 119 -0.11 -4.50 15.39
C LEU A 119 -1.58 -4.09 15.47
N LEU A 120 -2.16 -3.59 14.37
CA LEU A 120 -3.58 -3.27 14.32
C LEU A 120 -4.44 -4.54 14.47
N ILE A 121 -4.12 -5.61 13.74
CA ILE A 121 -4.81 -6.90 13.83
C ILE A 121 -4.80 -7.37 15.29
N GLU A 122 -3.63 -7.46 15.90
CA GLU A 122 -3.48 -7.91 17.30
C GLU A 122 -4.32 -7.07 18.27
N GLN A 123 -4.28 -5.74 18.12
CA GLN A 123 -5.02 -4.83 18.98
C GLN A 123 -6.54 -5.00 18.83
N ILE A 124 -7.04 -5.13 17.60
CA ILE A 124 -8.46 -5.25 17.31
C ILE A 124 -9.00 -6.63 17.69
N GLU A 125 -8.25 -7.71 17.41
CA GLU A 125 -8.64 -9.06 17.80
C GLU A 125 -8.65 -9.24 19.32
N SER A 126 -7.67 -8.67 20.03
CA SER A 126 -7.66 -8.65 21.50
C SER A 126 -8.88 -7.92 22.07
N MET A 127 -9.26 -6.79 21.47
CA MET A 127 -10.49 -6.07 21.85
C MET A 127 -11.74 -6.91 21.62
N TRP A 128 -11.82 -7.65 20.51
CA TRP A 128 -12.97 -8.53 20.22
C TRP A 128 -13.12 -9.68 21.21
N GLN A 129 -12.02 -10.33 21.57
CA GLN A 129 -12.02 -11.42 22.55
C GLN A 129 -12.57 -10.97 23.91
N GLN A 130 -12.34 -9.72 24.29
CA GLN A 130 -12.83 -9.14 25.55
C GLN A 130 -14.34 -8.85 25.55
N ILE A 131 -14.98 -8.73 24.37
CA ILE A 131 -16.36 -8.24 24.24
C ILE A 131 -17.37 -9.36 24.03
N GLN A 132 -16.97 -10.51 23.46
CA GLN A 132 -17.85 -11.67 23.22
C GLN A 132 -19.24 -11.29 22.65
N PRO A 133 -19.28 -10.66 21.45
CA PRO A 133 -20.46 -9.97 20.94
C PRO A 133 -21.69 -10.86 20.68
N ALA A 134 -21.50 -12.18 20.52
CA ALA A 134 -22.59 -13.13 20.28
C ALA A 134 -23.52 -13.36 21.49
N ASN A 135 -23.13 -12.93 22.70
CA ASN A 135 -23.85 -13.24 23.94
C ASN A 135 -24.28 -11.99 24.74
N LEU A 136 -24.19 -10.80 24.15
CA LEU A 136 -24.51 -9.56 24.86
C LEU A 136 -26.03 -9.38 24.99
N THR A 137 -26.52 -9.23 26.21
CA THR A 137 -27.87 -8.73 26.48
C THR A 137 -27.99 -7.25 26.12
N GLN A 138 -29.22 -6.74 25.95
CA GLN A 138 -29.45 -5.33 25.59
C GLN A 138 -28.80 -4.34 26.57
N ALA A 139 -28.72 -4.67 27.86
CA ALA A 139 -28.06 -3.86 28.88
C ALA A 139 -26.51 -3.90 28.76
N GLU A 140 -25.97 -5.02 28.30
CA GLU A 140 -24.53 -5.21 28.09
C GLU A 140 -24.06 -4.59 26.77
N ILE A 141 -24.94 -4.41 25.79
CA ILE A 141 -24.63 -3.73 24.52
C ILE A 141 -24.13 -2.30 24.76
N GLU A 142 -24.80 -1.51 25.60
CA GLU A 142 -24.34 -0.13 25.86
C GLU A 142 -23.03 -0.08 26.64
N THR A 143 -22.83 -1.01 27.58
CA THR A 143 -21.56 -1.16 28.30
C THR A 143 -20.43 -1.57 27.34
N ALA A 144 -20.71 -2.50 26.42
CA ALA A 144 -19.76 -2.96 25.42
C ALA A 144 -19.46 -1.87 24.38
N ARG A 145 -20.44 -1.04 23.98
CA ARG A 145 -20.24 0.13 23.12
C ARG A 145 -19.32 1.15 23.78
N GLN A 146 -19.53 1.46 25.06
CA GLN A 146 -18.66 2.37 25.81
C GLN A 146 -17.24 1.81 25.96
N LYS A 147 -17.10 0.51 26.26
CA LYS A 147 -15.79 -0.16 26.30
C LYS A 147 -15.10 -0.14 24.94
N LEU A 148 -15.80 -0.42 23.83
CA LEU A 148 -15.20 -0.38 22.51
C LEU A 148 -14.83 1.05 22.10
N SER A 149 -15.70 2.03 22.35
CA SER A 149 -15.41 3.45 22.06
C SER A 149 -14.19 3.94 22.84
N SER A 150 -14.14 3.69 24.15
CA SER A 150 -12.95 4.02 24.96
C SER A 150 -11.70 3.25 24.54
N ALA A 151 -11.84 2.00 24.11
CA ALA A 151 -10.74 1.20 23.57
C ALA A 151 -10.23 1.73 22.22
N THR A 152 -11.11 2.23 21.35
CA THR A 152 -10.71 2.92 20.11
C THR A 152 -10.02 4.25 20.38
N ALA A 153 -10.29 4.89 21.52
CA ALA A 153 -9.59 6.08 21.98
C ALA A 153 -8.27 5.77 22.74
N THR A 154 -7.84 4.51 22.80
CA THR A 154 -6.61 4.15 23.52
C THR A 154 -5.37 4.76 22.88
N LYS A 155 -4.38 5.06 23.72
CA LYS A 155 -3.06 5.53 23.28
C LYS A 155 -2.42 4.58 22.27
N THR A 156 -2.66 3.27 22.38
CA THR A 156 -2.12 2.26 21.46
C THR A 156 -2.72 2.40 20.07
N LEU A 157 -4.05 2.42 19.94
CA LEU A 157 -4.69 2.54 18.63
C LEU A 157 -4.35 3.89 17.98
N ASN A 158 -4.34 4.98 18.75
CA ASN A 158 -3.91 6.29 18.26
C ASN A 158 -2.46 6.27 17.76
N ARG A 159 -1.54 5.58 18.44
CA ARG A 159 -0.16 5.42 17.95
C ARG A 159 -0.12 4.65 16.64
N ILE A 160 -0.88 3.57 16.50
CA ILE A 160 -0.98 2.80 15.26
C ILE A 160 -1.48 3.68 14.11
N GLN A 161 -2.52 4.48 14.35
CA GLN A 161 -3.05 5.44 13.36
C GLN A 161 -2.00 6.48 12.94
N VAL A 162 -1.30 7.08 13.89
CA VAL A 162 -0.19 8.01 13.61
C VAL A 162 0.95 7.34 12.85
N HIS A 163 1.24 6.06 13.12
CA HIS A 163 2.23 5.31 12.35
C HIS A 163 1.80 5.13 10.89
N PHE A 164 0.54 4.80 10.63
CA PHE A 164 0.02 4.75 9.25
C PHE A 164 0.11 6.12 8.56
N GLU A 165 -0.22 7.21 9.25
CA GLU A 165 -0.11 8.57 8.68
C GLU A 165 1.32 8.90 8.27
N ARG A 166 2.30 8.62 9.15
CA ARG A 166 3.72 8.84 8.84
C ARG A 166 4.19 8.01 7.65
N LEU A 167 3.78 6.74 7.58
CA LEU A 167 4.09 5.88 6.43
C LEU A 167 3.47 6.41 5.13
N GLY A 168 2.24 6.94 5.21
CA GLY A 168 1.55 7.59 4.08
C GLY A 168 2.30 8.83 3.60
N GLU A 169 2.64 9.74 4.51
CA GLU A 169 3.42 10.95 4.19
C GLU A 169 4.77 10.60 3.56
N GLN A 170 5.46 9.59 4.09
CA GLN A 170 6.73 9.14 3.54
C GLN A 170 6.55 8.51 2.14
N LEU A 171 5.49 7.75 1.91
CA LEU A 171 5.17 7.17 0.60
C LEU A 171 4.92 8.28 -0.44
N GLU A 172 4.09 9.28 -0.11
CA GLU A 172 3.83 10.43 -0.97
C GLU A 172 5.10 11.22 -1.28
N GLN A 173 5.95 11.47 -0.27
CA GLN A 173 7.22 12.17 -0.47
C GLN A 173 8.13 11.41 -1.43
N ASN A 174 8.17 10.08 -1.33
CA ASN A 174 8.94 9.23 -2.24
C ASN A 174 8.38 9.28 -3.67
N GLN A 175 7.05 9.20 -3.84
CA GLN A 175 6.40 9.36 -5.14
C GLN A 175 6.73 10.71 -5.79
N ARG A 176 6.63 11.80 -5.03
CA ARG A 176 6.97 13.15 -5.52
C ARG A 176 8.44 13.27 -5.92
N ARG A 177 9.36 12.63 -5.21
CA ARG A 177 10.80 12.60 -5.56
C ARG A 177 11.03 11.87 -6.88
N ILE A 178 10.35 10.74 -7.08
CA ILE A 178 10.42 9.95 -8.32
C ILE A 178 9.86 10.78 -9.50
N GLN A 179 8.73 11.48 -9.31
CA GLN A 179 8.12 12.30 -10.37
C GLN A 179 8.97 13.50 -10.78
N LYS A 180 9.66 14.16 -9.82
CA LYS A 180 10.52 15.33 -10.10
C LYS A 180 11.82 15.01 -10.86
N GLN A 181 12.15 13.73 -11.02
CA GLN A 181 13.39 13.26 -11.66
C GLN A 181 13.14 12.59 -13.03
N LYS A 182 11.87 12.52 -13.47
CA LYS A 182 11.49 12.20 -14.85
C LYS A 182 11.54 13.45 -15.71
#